data_AF-A0A7C2JWZ2-F1
#
_entry.id   AF-A0A7C2JWZ2-F1
#
_cell.length_a   1.000
_cell.length_b   1.000
_cell.length_c   1.000
_cell.angle_alpha   90.00
_cell.angle_beta   90.00
_cell.angle_gamma   90.00
#
_symmetry.space_group_name_H-M   'P 1'
#
loop_
_entity.id
_entity.type
_entity.pdbx_description
1 polymer ?
#
loop_
_entity_poly.entity_id
_entity_poly.type
_entity_poly.pdbx_seq_one_letter_code
_entity_poly.pdbx_strand_id
1 'polypeptide(L)'
;MLLRCLLFTAALAAALLSPVATFAVTPRVATRVFFQDDDARTLKWADVSVGDAVTLGSVSEIDGFPKLDAGRQALVQMAAASGLLLVGVRDDDDGAFQSGWVLVDTGVEEEEHGDHSHWRYPRPPRVRAMQLDDQQGNPAHLYCYDGVFYLANDRKNGFTRLDPQRIKPADDAAGIRQQARFIPGGGGHITLAVTNRSLGLATWIDGDGPNKGRVDISVISPNGSAAIAGSIHLPHGGLHGATACQGKAFFAPADGVCWIDTGTTPVVDPKQVTIHHLSLGKVNDKPLRTGAFQTFGRHVAFTTGAGPHTAVCFADASRPQIELIRVPLAMAEGNRAVGPYLVQPRKGSPLGFVFHDHPAGVDAPNRLTILELDPNGDGQWSDAKTAMDLDVGKSRVEGHSGHHHLDFDADRRRGVFSNPGDGTLVVFSLDDRKPVAELSVGGAPTKIVAVGGRASAH
;
A
#
# COMPACT_ATOMS: atom_id res chain seq x y z
N MET A 1 -55.13 -12.13 84.46
CA MET A 1 -55.58 -10.88 83.80
C MET A 1 -54.33 -10.09 83.48
N LEU A 2 -53.92 -9.76 82.26
CA LEU A 2 -54.57 -9.75 80.95
C LEU A 2 -53.56 -10.17 79.87
N LEU A 3 -54.11 -10.78 78.82
CA LEU A 3 -53.55 -11.20 77.56
C LEU A 3 -53.39 -9.98 76.62
N ARG A 4 -52.30 -9.85 75.85
CA ARG A 4 -52.31 -9.44 74.41
C ARG A 4 -50.91 -9.28 73.78
N CYS A 5 -50.77 -9.97 72.64
CA CYS A 5 -50.13 -9.57 71.38
C CYS A 5 -48.65 -9.10 71.37
N LEU A 6 -47.80 -9.80 70.61
CA LEU A 6 -47.36 -9.32 69.29
C LEU A 6 -46.63 -10.44 68.52
N LEU A 7 -47.22 -10.83 67.38
CA LEU A 7 -46.61 -11.59 66.28
C LEU A 7 -46.24 -10.55 65.22
N PHE A 8 -44.98 -10.44 64.80
CA PHE A 8 -44.60 -9.71 63.59
C PHE A 8 -43.46 -10.40 62.83
N THR A 9 -43.87 -11.01 61.71
CA THR A 9 -43.26 -10.98 60.36
C THR A 9 -41.78 -11.30 60.17
N ALA A 10 -41.53 -12.52 59.68
CA ALA A 10 -40.45 -12.82 58.75
C ALA A 10 -40.99 -12.69 57.32
N ALA A 11 -40.56 -11.68 56.57
CA ALA A 11 -40.94 -11.48 55.18
C ALA A 11 -39.71 -11.16 54.31
N LEU A 12 -39.29 -12.18 53.55
CA LEU A 12 -38.97 -12.11 52.13
C LEU A 12 -38.01 -11.00 51.65
N ALA A 13 -36.70 -11.25 51.74
CA ALA A 13 -35.68 -10.58 50.95
C ALA A 13 -35.19 -11.49 49.81
N ALA A 14 -36.10 -11.83 48.89
CA ALA A 14 -35.76 -12.41 47.59
C ALA A 14 -35.81 -11.28 46.55
N ALA A 15 -34.76 -10.45 46.55
CA ALA A 15 -34.58 -9.43 45.53
C ALA A 15 -34.38 -10.13 44.17
N LEU A 16 -35.34 -9.91 43.28
CA LEU A 16 -35.33 -10.30 41.88
C LEU A 16 -34.10 -9.69 41.18
N LEU A 17 -33.02 -10.46 41.07
CA LEU A 17 -31.98 -10.22 40.07
C LEU A 17 -32.56 -10.63 38.71
N SER A 18 -33.33 -9.73 38.10
CA SER A 18 -33.66 -9.87 36.68
C SER A 18 -32.36 -9.80 35.88
N PRO A 19 -32.04 -10.82 35.06
CA PRO A 19 -30.88 -10.75 34.19
C PRO A 19 -31.08 -9.57 33.24
N VAL A 20 -30.16 -8.60 33.31
CA VAL A 20 -30.08 -7.55 32.29
C VAL A 20 -29.83 -8.26 30.98
N ALA A 21 -30.81 -8.23 30.08
CA ALA A 21 -30.66 -8.77 28.74
C ALA A 21 -29.55 -7.99 28.04
N THR A 22 -28.37 -8.60 27.92
CA THR A 22 -27.30 -8.09 27.07
C THR A 22 -27.76 -8.22 25.63
N PHE A 23 -28.18 -7.11 25.02
CA PHE A 23 -28.44 -7.07 23.58
C PHE A 23 -27.12 -7.38 22.87
N ALA A 24 -27.03 -8.54 22.21
CA ALA A 24 -25.88 -8.90 21.40
C ALA A 24 -25.69 -7.85 20.31
N VAL A 25 -24.52 -7.22 20.26
CA VAL A 25 -24.20 -6.23 19.25
C VAL A 25 -24.07 -6.96 17.92
N THR A 26 -25.00 -6.72 16.98
CA THR A 26 -24.89 -7.28 15.63
C THR A 26 -23.55 -6.85 15.01
N PRO A 27 -22.67 -7.80 14.66
CA PRO A 27 -21.39 -7.47 14.05
C PRO A 27 -21.60 -6.63 12.79
N ARG A 28 -20.81 -5.57 12.64
CA ARG A 28 -20.83 -4.73 11.45
C ARG A 28 -19.53 -4.90 10.69
N VAL A 29 -19.61 -4.92 9.35
CA VAL A 29 -18.41 -4.89 8.51
C VAL A 29 -17.62 -3.62 8.82
N ALA A 30 -16.35 -3.76 9.14
CA ALA A 30 -15.41 -2.67 9.36
C ALA A 30 -14.65 -2.30 8.10
N THR A 31 -14.29 -3.30 7.28
CA THR A 31 -13.64 -3.12 5.98
C THR A 31 -13.77 -4.41 5.17
N ARG A 32 -13.73 -4.32 3.84
CA ARG A 32 -13.45 -5.45 2.96
C ARG A 32 -11.95 -5.52 2.74
N VAL A 33 -11.36 -6.71 2.79
CA VAL A 33 -9.93 -6.91 2.53
C VAL A 33 -9.78 -7.78 1.29
N PHE A 34 -8.98 -7.31 0.34
CA PHE A 34 -8.51 -8.06 -0.81
C PHE A 34 -7.07 -8.49 -0.55
N PHE A 35 -6.71 -9.71 -0.90
CA PHE A 35 -5.34 -10.19 -0.74
C PHE A 35 -4.94 -11.15 -1.86
N GLN A 36 -3.69 -11.01 -2.30
CA GLN A 36 -3.09 -11.93 -3.26
C GLN A 36 -2.63 -13.19 -2.52
N ASP A 37 -3.05 -14.36 -3.00
CA ASP A 37 -2.54 -15.65 -2.54
C ASP A 37 -1.45 -16.11 -3.51
N ASP A 38 -0.20 -16.09 -3.06
CA ASP A 38 0.96 -16.39 -3.89
C ASP A 38 1.05 -17.87 -4.27
N ASP A 39 0.56 -18.77 -3.40
CA ASP A 39 0.58 -20.22 -3.67
C ASP A 39 -0.47 -20.57 -4.74
N ALA A 40 -1.68 -20.02 -4.61
CA ALA A 40 -2.78 -20.29 -5.55
C ALA A 40 -2.77 -19.37 -6.79
N ARG A 41 -1.91 -18.34 -6.80
CA ARG A 41 -1.80 -17.32 -7.87
C ARG A 41 -3.15 -16.69 -8.21
N THR A 42 -3.91 -16.34 -7.18
CA THR A 42 -5.27 -15.80 -7.31
C THR A 42 -5.49 -14.62 -6.37
N LEU A 43 -6.52 -13.83 -6.65
CA LEU A 43 -6.99 -12.76 -5.77
C LEU A 43 -8.15 -13.29 -4.91
N LYS A 44 -8.03 -13.15 -3.59
CA LYS A 44 -9.07 -13.50 -2.63
C LYS A 44 -9.59 -12.27 -1.92
N TRP A 45 -10.76 -12.39 -1.32
CA TRP A 45 -11.34 -11.34 -0.48
C TRP A 45 -12.12 -11.91 0.69
N ALA A 46 -12.30 -11.08 1.73
CA ALA A 46 -13.20 -11.33 2.84
C ALA A 46 -13.60 -10.02 3.52
N ASP A 47 -14.74 -10.01 4.19
CA ASP A 47 -15.19 -8.89 5.01
C ASP A 47 -14.69 -9.07 6.46
N VAL A 48 -14.02 -8.06 7.00
CA VAL A 48 -13.65 -8.01 8.42
C VAL A 48 -14.80 -7.37 9.18
N SER A 49 -15.35 -8.08 10.16
CA SER A 49 -16.48 -7.62 10.97
C SER A 49 -16.06 -7.33 12.41
N VAL A 50 -16.73 -6.36 13.04
CA VAL A 50 -16.49 -5.96 14.42
C VAL A 50 -17.80 -5.99 15.19
N GLY A 51 -17.84 -6.82 16.24
CA GLY A 51 -18.86 -6.86 17.28
C GLY A 51 -18.19 -7.03 18.65
N ASP A 52 -18.61 -8.03 19.42
CA ASP A 52 -17.93 -8.42 20.67
C ASP A 52 -16.50 -8.95 20.43
N ALA A 53 -16.27 -9.53 19.24
CA ALA A 53 -14.97 -9.92 18.73
C ALA A 53 -14.78 -9.39 17.29
N VAL A 54 -13.54 -9.32 16.85
CA VAL A 54 -13.19 -9.11 15.44
C VAL A 54 -13.20 -10.46 14.74
N THR A 55 -13.91 -10.57 13.63
CA THR A 55 -14.04 -11.82 12.87
C THR A 55 -13.80 -11.59 11.38
N LEU A 56 -13.40 -12.65 10.69
CA LEU A 56 -13.33 -12.69 9.23
C LEU A 56 -14.58 -13.39 8.69
N GLY A 57 -15.21 -12.81 7.67
CA GLY A 57 -16.17 -13.52 6.84
C GLY A 57 -15.51 -14.67 6.06
N SER A 58 -16.32 -15.41 5.31
CA SER A 58 -15.79 -16.49 4.46
C SER A 58 -14.84 -15.94 3.39
N VAL A 59 -13.60 -16.44 3.40
CA VAL A 59 -12.62 -16.17 2.34
C VAL A 59 -13.16 -16.73 1.03
N SER A 60 -13.23 -15.86 0.02
CA SER A 60 -13.80 -16.18 -1.29
C SER A 60 -12.88 -15.72 -2.42
N GLU A 61 -12.95 -16.39 -3.56
CA GLU A 61 -12.33 -15.91 -4.80
C GLU A 61 -13.18 -14.80 -5.42
N ILE A 62 -12.58 -14.03 -6.33
CA ILE A 62 -13.27 -12.98 -7.09
C ILE A 62 -13.98 -13.59 -8.29
N ASP A 63 -15.27 -13.33 -8.43
CA ASP A 63 -16.05 -13.82 -9.58
C ASP A 63 -15.46 -13.28 -10.90
N GLY A 64 -15.21 -14.20 -11.85
CA GLY A 64 -14.60 -13.91 -13.13
C GLY A 64 -13.08 -13.67 -13.13
N PHE A 65 -12.38 -13.88 -12.00
CA PHE A 65 -10.91 -13.79 -11.98
C PHE A 65 -10.29 -14.87 -12.89
N PRO A 66 -9.31 -14.53 -13.74
CA PRO A 66 -8.71 -15.50 -14.63
C PRO A 66 -7.92 -16.54 -13.84
N LYS A 67 -8.00 -17.81 -14.28
CA LYS A 67 -7.11 -18.85 -13.77
C LYS A 67 -5.72 -18.63 -14.37
N LEU A 68 -4.77 -18.24 -13.53
CA LEU A 68 -3.38 -18.05 -13.93
C LEU A 68 -2.62 -19.36 -14.02
N ASP A 69 -1.63 -19.41 -14.91
CA ASP A 69 -0.64 -20.50 -14.94
C ASP A 69 0.39 -20.26 -13.83
N ALA A 70 0.35 -21.06 -12.76
CA ALA A 70 1.19 -20.83 -11.60
C ALA A 70 2.69 -21.01 -11.82
N GLY A 71 3.09 -21.70 -12.90
CA GLY A 71 4.49 -21.84 -13.29
C GLY A 71 4.99 -20.68 -14.14
N ARG A 72 4.07 -19.94 -14.78
CA ARG A 72 4.41 -18.93 -15.79
C ARG A 72 3.97 -17.52 -15.46
N GLN A 73 2.99 -17.36 -14.57
CA GLN A 73 2.38 -16.07 -14.24
C GLN A 73 2.39 -15.83 -12.73
N ALA A 74 2.56 -14.56 -12.38
CA ALA A 74 2.48 -14.11 -11.00
C ALA A 74 1.70 -12.80 -10.90
N LEU A 75 1.04 -12.60 -9.75
CA LEU A 75 0.47 -11.31 -9.38
C LEU A 75 1.61 -10.42 -8.85
N VAL A 76 1.60 -9.13 -9.14
CA VAL A 76 2.69 -8.22 -8.73
C VAL A 76 2.27 -7.24 -7.64
N GLN A 77 1.44 -6.27 -8.00
CA GLN A 77 0.98 -5.20 -7.14
C GLN A 77 -0.50 -4.95 -7.45
N MET A 78 -1.21 -4.39 -6.48
CA MET A 78 -2.60 -4.01 -6.64
C MET A 78 -2.86 -2.70 -5.89
N ALA A 79 -3.81 -1.92 -6.38
CA ALA A 79 -4.19 -0.64 -5.80
C ALA A 79 -5.69 -0.39 -6.03
N ALA A 80 -6.35 0.23 -5.06
CA ALA A 80 -7.76 0.60 -5.15
C ALA A 80 -7.95 2.10 -5.34
N ALA A 81 -8.96 2.47 -6.15
CA ALA A 81 -9.42 3.83 -6.33
C ALA A 81 -10.85 3.84 -6.89
N SER A 82 -11.70 4.73 -6.38
CA SER A 82 -13.08 4.94 -6.86
C SER A 82 -13.92 3.65 -6.95
N GLY A 83 -13.87 2.81 -5.90
CA GLY A 83 -14.60 1.53 -5.85
C GLY A 83 -14.08 0.43 -6.78
N LEU A 84 -12.94 0.66 -7.43
CA LEU A 84 -12.28 -0.31 -8.31
C LEU A 84 -10.91 -0.70 -7.75
N LEU A 85 -10.49 -1.93 -8.00
CA LEU A 85 -9.19 -2.49 -7.66
C LEU A 85 -8.51 -2.94 -8.96
N LEU A 86 -7.32 -2.42 -9.25
CA LEU A 86 -6.51 -2.90 -10.37
C LEU A 86 -5.41 -3.82 -9.84
N VAL A 87 -5.22 -4.97 -10.50
CA VAL A 87 -4.19 -5.96 -10.18
C VAL A 87 -3.31 -6.16 -11.41
N GLY A 88 -1.99 -6.05 -11.25
CA GLY A 88 -1.03 -6.39 -12.28
C GLY A 88 -0.75 -7.89 -12.33
N VAL A 89 -0.60 -8.43 -13.54
CA VAL A 89 -0.19 -9.82 -13.82
C VAL A 89 1.08 -9.76 -14.67
N ARG A 90 2.11 -10.48 -14.25
CA ARG A 90 3.37 -10.62 -14.99
C ARG A 90 3.57 -12.06 -15.44
N ASP A 91 4.45 -12.26 -16.41
CA ASP A 91 4.85 -13.58 -16.88
C ASP A 91 6.36 -13.83 -16.81
N ASP A 92 6.73 -15.10 -16.98
CA ASP A 92 8.09 -15.64 -16.94
C ASP A 92 8.87 -15.50 -18.26
N ASP A 93 8.21 -15.03 -19.33
CA ASP A 93 8.73 -14.92 -20.69
C ASP A 93 8.75 -13.46 -21.17
N ASP A 94 9.07 -12.55 -20.24
CA ASP A 94 9.30 -11.14 -20.52
C ASP A 94 8.17 -10.46 -21.33
N GLY A 95 6.92 -10.82 -21.06
CA GLY A 95 5.77 -10.17 -21.65
C GLY A 95 5.19 -10.92 -22.84
N ALA A 96 5.80 -12.04 -23.25
CA ALA A 96 5.36 -12.84 -24.37
C ALA A 96 4.23 -13.83 -24.01
N PHE A 97 3.75 -13.84 -22.75
CA PHE A 97 2.72 -14.77 -22.31
C PHE A 97 1.68 -14.14 -21.37
N GLN A 98 0.57 -13.67 -21.93
CA GLN A 98 -0.64 -13.31 -21.19
C GLN A 98 -0.41 -12.43 -19.93
N SER A 99 0.55 -11.50 -19.95
CA SER A 99 0.72 -10.53 -18.87
C SER A 99 -0.15 -9.30 -19.10
N GLY A 100 -0.34 -8.48 -18.06
CA GLY A 100 -1.21 -7.32 -18.13
C GLY A 100 -1.90 -6.98 -16.83
N TRP A 101 -3.22 -6.79 -16.88
CA TRP A 101 -4.00 -6.35 -15.72
C TRP A 101 -5.40 -6.92 -15.66
N VAL A 102 -5.92 -7.00 -14.43
CA VAL A 102 -7.30 -7.35 -14.11
C VAL A 102 -7.90 -6.22 -13.28
N LEU A 103 -9.04 -5.69 -13.72
CA LEU A 103 -9.80 -4.66 -13.03
C LEU A 103 -11.03 -5.28 -12.36
N VAL A 104 -11.10 -5.12 -11.04
CA VAL A 104 -12.13 -5.67 -10.17
C VAL A 104 -12.98 -4.53 -9.63
N ASP A 105 -14.29 -4.73 -9.65
CA ASP A 105 -15.24 -3.92 -8.89
C ASP A 105 -15.30 -4.46 -7.47
N THR A 106 -15.02 -3.61 -6.49
CA THR A 106 -14.86 -4.05 -5.09
C THR A 106 -16.19 -4.42 -4.45
N GLY A 107 -17.31 -3.98 -5.02
CA GLY A 107 -18.64 -4.13 -4.42
C GLY A 107 -18.83 -3.33 -3.13
N VAL A 108 -17.93 -2.38 -2.83
CA VAL A 108 -18.00 -1.44 -1.71
C VAL A 108 -18.44 -0.09 -2.23
N GLU A 109 -19.41 0.52 -1.56
CA GLU A 109 -19.96 1.83 -1.90
C GLU A 109 -19.69 2.83 -0.77
N GLU A 110 -19.31 4.04 -1.16
CA GLU A 110 -19.10 5.19 -0.29
C GLU A 110 -20.18 6.24 -0.57
N GLU A 111 -20.82 6.74 0.48
CA GLU A 111 -21.69 7.90 0.45
C GLU A 111 -21.07 8.98 1.34
N GLU A 112 -20.44 9.99 0.72
CA GLU A 112 -19.73 11.06 1.43
C GLU A 112 -20.72 12.12 1.97
N HIS A 113 -20.55 12.49 3.24
CA HIS A 113 -21.33 13.53 3.93
C HIS A 113 -20.47 14.74 4.37
N GLY A 114 -19.23 14.84 3.85
CA GLY A 114 -18.30 15.93 4.09
C GLY A 114 -17.39 15.72 5.30
N ASP A 115 -17.94 15.48 6.49
CA ASP A 115 -17.16 15.22 7.72
C ASP A 115 -17.02 13.72 8.04
N HIS A 116 -17.80 12.88 7.36
CA HIS A 116 -17.74 11.42 7.43
C HIS A 116 -18.26 10.80 6.13
N SER A 117 -18.07 9.49 6.00
CA SER A 117 -18.63 8.69 4.92
C SER A 117 -19.47 7.55 5.48
N HIS A 118 -20.55 7.23 4.77
CA HIS A 118 -21.31 6.01 4.99
C HIS A 118 -20.84 4.92 4.04
N TRP A 119 -20.50 3.77 4.62
CA TRP A 119 -19.96 2.64 3.88
C TRP A 119 -21.00 1.53 3.76
N ARG A 120 -21.18 1.03 2.55
CA ARG A 120 -22.08 -0.10 2.26
C ARG A 120 -21.31 -1.18 1.51
N TYR A 121 -21.72 -2.43 1.74
CA TYR A 121 -21.12 -3.63 1.13
C TYR A 121 -22.20 -4.42 0.36
N PRO A 122 -22.91 -3.79 -0.59
CA PRO A 122 -24.17 -4.33 -1.13
C PRO A 122 -24.00 -5.59 -1.98
N ARG A 123 -22.78 -5.89 -2.44
CA ARG A 123 -22.54 -6.98 -3.39
C ARG A 123 -21.14 -7.56 -3.25
N PRO A 124 -20.94 -8.82 -3.67
CA PRO A 124 -19.60 -9.39 -3.80
C PRO A 124 -18.81 -8.67 -4.91
N PRO A 125 -17.48 -8.63 -4.79
CA PRO A 125 -16.60 -8.14 -5.84
C PRO A 125 -16.63 -9.06 -7.08
N ARG A 126 -16.35 -8.47 -8.24
CA ARG A 126 -16.30 -9.19 -9.53
C ARG A 126 -15.37 -8.52 -10.52
N VAL A 127 -14.82 -9.28 -11.47
CA VAL A 127 -14.06 -8.71 -12.58
C VAL A 127 -14.98 -7.88 -13.48
N ARG A 128 -14.52 -6.67 -13.84
CA ARG A 128 -15.18 -5.77 -14.82
C ARG A 128 -14.53 -5.82 -16.18
N ALA A 129 -13.21 -5.87 -16.19
CA ALA A 129 -12.41 -5.96 -17.39
C ALA A 129 -11.06 -6.56 -17.07
N MET A 130 -10.43 -7.15 -18.07
CA MET A 130 -9.03 -7.57 -18.02
C MET A 130 -8.42 -7.37 -19.39
N GLN A 131 -7.10 -7.21 -19.42
CA GLN A 131 -6.30 -7.29 -20.63
C GLN A 131 -5.03 -8.07 -20.29
N LEU A 132 -5.01 -9.33 -20.70
CA LEU A 132 -3.92 -10.28 -20.51
C LEU A 132 -3.49 -10.79 -21.88
N ASP A 133 -2.40 -10.26 -22.41
CA ASP A 133 -1.92 -10.53 -23.77
C ASP A 133 -0.40 -10.32 -23.88
N ASP A 134 0.17 -10.64 -25.03
CA ASP A 134 1.62 -10.47 -25.31
C ASP A 134 2.01 -9.02 -25.66
N GLN A 135 1.05 -8.08 -25.58
CA GLN A 135 1.24 -6.68 -25.93
C GLN A 135 1.32 -5.77 -24.72
N GLN A 136 1.20 -6.31 -23.50
CA GLN A 136 1.30 -5.52 -22.26
C GLN A 136 2.74 -5.36 -21.76
N GLY A 137 3.72 -6.08 -22.30
CA GLY A 137 5.13 -5.86 -21.98
C GLY A 137 5.50 -6.05 -20.51
N ASN A 138 5.08 -7.17 -19.94
CA ASN A 138 5.43 -7.67 -18.61
C ASN A 138 5.34 -6.67 -17.45
N PRO A 139 4.13 -6.37 -16.95
CA PRO A 139 3.98 -5.42 -15.87
C PRO A 139 4.70 -5.79 -14.57
N ALA A 140 5.34 -4.83 -13.92
CA ALA A 140 6.07 -5.07 -12.65
C ALA A 140 5.57 -4.24 -11.47
N HIS A 141 5.26 -2.96 -11.70
CA HIS A 141 4.80 -2.04 -10.66
C HIS A 141 3.47 -1.40 -11.03
N LEU A 142 2.62 -1.20 -10.03
CA LEU A 142 1.36 -0.48 -10.13
C LEU A 142 1.37 0.70 -9.16
N TYR A 143 1.11 1.88 -9.69
CA TYR A 143 0.99 3.12 -8.93
C TYR A 143 -0.44 3.63 -8.97
N CYS A 144 -0.86 4.30 -7.90
CA CYS A 144 -2.08 5.09 -7.86
C CYS A 144 -1.71 6.53 -7.48
N TYR A 145 -1.87 7.46 -8.42
CA TYR A 145 -1.66 8.88 -8.19
C TYR A 145 -2.98 9.61 -8.43
N ASP A 146 -3.40 10.39 -7.43
CA ASP A 146 -4.66 11.14 -7.47
C ASP A 146 -5.86 10.28 -7.88
N GLY A 147 -5.93 9.03 -7.43
CA GLY A 147 -7.02 8.10 -7.79
C GLY A 147 -6.97 7.54 -9.21
N VAL A 148 -5.87 7.73 -9.96
CA VAL A 148 -5.65 7.18 -11.30
C VAL A 148 -4.60 6.08 -11.24
N PHE A 149 -4.83 4.97 -11.93
CA PHE A 149 -3.89 3.86 -12.01
C PHE A 149 -2.85 4.07 -13.10
N TYR A 150 -1.60 3.70 -12.78
CA TYR A 150 -0.47 3.69 -13.70
C TYR A 150 0.30 2.39 -13.54
N LEU A 151 0.24 1.52 -14.53
CA LEU A 151 0.89 0.21 -14.53
C LEU A 151 2.16 0.27 -15.39
N ALA A 152 3.33 0.09 -14.78
CA ALA A 152 4.60 0.00 -15.48
C ALA A 152 4.63 -1.22 -16.40
N ASN A 153 4.91 -1.02 -17.68
CA ASN A 153 5.03 -2.05 -18.72
C ASN A 153 6.52 -2.18 -19.10
N ASP A 154 7.30 -2.85 -18.25
CA ASP A 154 8.78 -2.87 -18.28
C ASP A 154 9.39 -3.20 -19.65
N ARG A 155 8.78 -4.14 -20.37
CA ARG A 155 9.26 -4.62 -21.69
C ARG A 155 8.68 -3.84 -22.87
N LYS A 156 7.69 -2.99 -22.63
CA LYS A 156 7.13 -2.06 -23.61
C LYS A 156 7.72 -0.65 -23.50
N ASN A 157 8.62 -0.40 -22.54
CA ASN A 157 9.25 0.89 -22.30
C ASN A 157 8.22 2.02 -22.11
N GLY A 158 7.28 1.79 -21.18
CA GLY A 158 6.21 2.74 -20.89
C GLY A 158 5.32 2.27 -19.76
N PHE A 159 4.16 2.91 -19.64
CA PHE A 159 3.18 2.59 -18.62
C PHE A 159 1.76 2.79 -19.15
N THR A 160 0.84 1.99 -18.61
CA THR A 160 -0.58 2.03 -18.93
C THR A 160 -1.31 2.85 -17.89
N ARG A 161 -1.96 3.92 -18.34
CA ARG A 161 -2.86 4.74 -17.52
C ARG A 161 -4.28 4.21 -17.62
N LEU A 162 -4.96 4.07 -16.48
CA LEU A 162 -6.40 3.80 -16.41
C LEU A 162 -7.04 4.67 -15.33
N ASP A 163 -8.10 5.39 -15.70
CA ASP A 163 -8.77 6.35 -14.83
C ASP A 163 -10.11 5.79 -14.35
N PRO A 164 -10.19 5.28 -13.11
CA PRO A 164 -11.40 4.63 -12.63
C PRO A 164 -12.60 5.58 -12.51
N GLN A 165 -12.39 6.90 -12.38
CA GLN A 165 -13.48 7.88 -12.32
C GLN A 165 -14.22 8.03 -13.65
N ARG A 166 -13.61 7.59 -14.76
CA ARG A 166 -14.24 7.63 -16.09
C ARG A 166 -15.04 6.38 -16.42
N ILE A 167 -14.88 5.31 -15.63
CA ILE A 167 -15.55 4.03 -15.82
C ILE A 167 -16.94 4.09 -15.19
N LYS A 168 -17.96 3.92 -16.03
CA LYS A 168 -19.36 3.94 -15.59
C LYS A 168 -19.84 2.54 -15.22
N PRO A 169 -20.88 2.40 -14.37
CA PRO A 169 -21.50 1.11 -14.09
C PRO A 169 -21.98 0.37 -15.35
N ALA A 170 -22.42 1.11 -16.37
CA ALA A 170 -22.92 0.56 -17.63
C ALA A 170 -21.82 0.20 -18.66
N ASP A 171 -20.56 0.58 -18.40
CA ASP A 171 -19.47 0.25 -19.32
C ASP A 171 -19.19 -1.26 -19.30
N ASP A 172 -19.13 -1.86 -20.49
CA ASP A 172 -18.72 -3.24 -20.68
C ASP A 172 -17.19 -3.40 -20.68
N ALA A 173 -16.73 -4.65 -20.67
CA ALA A 173 -15.31 -4.95 -20.61
C ALA A 173 -14.50 -4.38 -21.79
N ALA A 174 -15.10 -4.30 -22.99
CA ALA A 174 -14.42 -3.78 -24.19
C ALA A 174 -14.27 -2.26 -24.12
N GLY A 175 -15.32 -1.55 -23.71
CA GLY A 175 -15.31 -0.12 -23.46
C GLY A 175 -14.30 0.27 -22.38
N ILE A 176 -14.20 -0.50 -21.29
CA ILE A 176 -13.21 -0.25 -20.24
C ILE A 176 -11.77 -0.45 -20.77
N ARG A 177 -11.49 -1.53 -21.51
CA ARG A 177 -10.17 -1.70 -22.16
C ARG A 177 -9.83 -0.53 -23.08
N GLN A 178 -10.82 -0.04 -23.83
CA GLN A 178 -10.68 1.16 -24.65
C GLN A 178 -10.53 2.45 -23.85
N GLN A 179 -10.52 2.45 -22.52
CA GLN A 179 -10.13 3.61 -21.69
C GLN A 179 -8.69 3.52 -21.18
N ALA A 180 -8.08 2.33 -21.17
CA ALA A 180 -6.67 2.15 -20.85
C ALA A 180 -5.80 2.76 -21.95
N ARG A 181 -4.79 3.56 -21.57
CA ARG A 181 -3.93 4.27 -22.51
C ARG A 181 -2.47 4.05 -22.18
N PHE A 182 -1.73 3.55 -23.16
CA PHE A 182 -0.28 3.43 -23.07
C PHE A 182 0.39 4.80 -23.25
N ILE A 183 1.44 5.02 -22.47
CA ILE A 183 2.29 6.21 -22.50
C ILE A 183 3.75 5.73 -22.51
N PRO A 184 4.56 6.09 -23.51
CA PRO A 184 5.97 5.68 -23.56
C PRO A 184 6.80 6.37 -22.47
N GLY A 185 7.85 5.70 -21.99
CA GLY A 185 8.82 6.22 -21.03
C GLY A 185 9.39 5.15 -20.09
N GLY A 186 10.69 5.27 -19.76
CA GLY A 186 11.40 4.31 -18.91
C GLY A 186 11.70 3.00 -19.64
N GLY A 187 12.37 2.07 -18.96
CA GLY A 187 12.60 0.73 -19.51
C GLY A 187 13.28 -0.25 -18.56
N GLY A 188 13.08 -1.55 -18.85
CA GLY A 188 13.73 -2.68 -18.17
C GLY A 188 13.15 -3.02 -16.80
N HIS A 189 13.08 -2.04 -15.90
CA HIS A 189 12.39 -2.11 -14.60
C HIS A 189 11.95 -0.70 -14.22
N ILE A 190 10.70 -0.36 -14.55
CA ILE A 190 10.23 1.03 -14.52
C ILE A 190 9.70 1.36 -13.14
N THR A 191 10.25 2.42 -12.55
CA THR A 191 9.60 3.14 -11.46
C THR A 191 9.08 4.48 -11.94
N LEU A 192 7.96 4.93 -11.37
CA LEU A 192 7.20 6.06 -11.89
C LEU A 192 6.81 7.05 -10.80
N ALA A 193 7.14 8.32 -11.05
CA ALA A 193 6.55 9.46 -10.36
C ALA A 193 5.56 10.16 -11.31
N VAL A 194 4.35 10.44 -10.83
CA VAL A 194 3.36 11.24 -11.57
C VAL A 194 3.04 12.50 -10.78
N THR A 195 3.12 13.65 -11.45
CA THR A 195 2.79 14.96 -10.86
C THR A 195 1.62 15.61 -11.60
N ASN A 196 0.71 16.21 -10.84
CA ASN A 196 -0.43 16.99 -11.31
C ASN A 196 -1.30 16.28 -12.38
N ARG A 197 -1.34 14.93 -12.36
CA ARG A 197 -1.97 14.07 -13.39
C ARG A 197 -1.51 14.30 -14.84
N SER A 198 -0.51 15.16 -15.07
CA SER A 198 -0.14 15.67 -16.40
C SER A 198 1.31 15.37 -16.79
N LEU A 199 2.15 14.96 -15.85
CA LEU A 199 3.57 14.73 -16.07
C LEU A 199 3.99 13.41 -15.43
N GLY A 200 4.49 12.48 -16.25
CA GLY A 200 5.06 11.20 -15.83
C GLY A 200 6.58 11.23 -15.94
N LEU A 201 7.25 10.74 -14.91
CA LEU A 201 8.71 10.65 -14.81
C LEU A 201 9.07 9.18 -14.61
N ALA A 202 9.42 8.50 -15.70
CA ALA A 202 9.62 7.06 -15.76
C ALA A 202 11.11 6.70 -15.81
N THR A 203 11.57 5.82 -14.93
CA THR A 203 12.99 5.52 -14.76
C THR A 203 13.49 4.42 -15.69
N TRP A 204 14.79 4.45 -15.98
CA TRP A 204 15.56 3.33 -16.51
C TRP A 204 16.40 2.68 -15.41
N ILE A 205 16.38 1.35 -15.34
CA ILE A 205 17.06 0.57 -14.29
C ILE A 205 18.58 0.50 -14.46
N ASP A 206 19.09 0.82 -15.66
CA ASP A 206 20.48 0.62 -16.04
C ASP A 206 21.46 1.25 -15.03
N GLY A 207 22.37 0.43 -14.51
CA GLY A 207 23.45 0.85 -13.63
C GLY A 207 24.57 1.59 -14.37
N ASP A 208 24.71 1.32 -15.67
CA ASP A 208 25.73 1.89 -16.54
C ASP A 208 25.25 1.99 -17.99
N GLY A 209 26.07 2.56 -18.88
CA GLY A 209 25.76 2.69 -20.30
C GLY A 209 24.82 3.85 -20.65
N PRO A 210 24.21 3.84 -21.86
CA PRO A 210 23.48 5.00 -22.38
C PRO A 210 22.25 5.42 -21.59
N ASN A 211 21.64 4.49 -20.84
CA ASN A 211 20.45 4.75 -20.02
C ASN A 211 20.79 4.98 -18.54
N LYS A 212 22.08 5.04 -18.17
CA LYS A 212 22.51 5.24 -16.79
C LYS A 212 21.89 6.51 -16.20
N GLY A 213 21.08 6.34 -15.16
CA GLY A 213 20.43 7.45 -14.46
C GLY A 213 19.36 8.16 -15.30
N ARG A 214 18.96 7.59 -16.43
CA ARG A 214 17.98 8.20 -17.32
C ARG A 214 16.58 8.16 -16.70
N VAL A 215 15.90 9.30 -16.76
CA VAL A 215 14.48 9.44 -16.43
C VAL A 215 13.78 10.10 -17.62
N ASP A 216 12.82 9.39 -18.20
CA ASP A 216 12.00 9.92 -19.29
C ASP A 216 10.87 10.77 -18.75
N ILE A 217 10.65 11.90 -19.40
CA ILE A 217 9.59 12.86 -19.12
C ILE A 217 8.50 12.69 -20.17
N SER A 218 7.31 12.31 -19.73
CA SER A 218 6.16 12.07 -20.60
C SER A 218 4.99 12.95 -20.19
N VAL A 219 4.40 13.65 -21.16
CA VAL A 219 3.13 14.37 -20.94
C VAL A 219 2.02 13.33 -20.81
N ILE A 220 1.24 13.43 -19.75
CA ILE A 220 0.11 12.55 -19.51
C ILE A 220 -1.15 13.26 -20.01
N SER A 221 -1.86 12.62 -20.92
CA SER A 221 -3.19 13.06 -21.34
C SER A 221 -4.21 11.92 -21.16
N PRO A 222 -5.50 12.24 -21.03
CA PRO A 222 -6.56 11.23 -21.00
C PRO A 222 -6.63 10.36 -22.26
N ASN A 223 -6.01 10.78 -23.36
CA ASN A 223 -5.94 10.07 -24.62
C ASN A 223 -4.60 9.31 -24.80
N GLY A 224 -3.75 9.28 -23.77
CA GLY A 224 -2.37 8.77 -23.84
C GLY A 224 -1.38 9.83 -24.33
N SER A 225 -0.16 9.41 -24.63
CA SER A 225 0.84 10.25 -25.31
C SER A 225 1.55 9.41 -26.36
N ALA A 226 1.84 10.03 -27.50
CA ALA A 226 2.53 9.38 -28.60
C ALA A 226 4.06 9.35 -28.42
N ALA A 227 4.62 10.22 -27.57
CA ALA A 227 6.06 10.39 -27.47
C ALA A 227 6.53 10.81 -26.07
N ILE A 228 7.79 10.50 -25.79
CA ILE A 228 8.57 11.04 -24.68
C ILE A 228 8.88 12.51 -25.00
N ALA A 229 8.57 13.43 -24.09
CA ALA A 229 8.81 14.86 -24.27
C ALA A 229 10.30 15.23 -24.09
N GLY A 230 11.03 14.45 -23.30
CA GLY A 230 12.47 14.57 -23.13
C GLY A 230 12.99 13.61 -22.06
N SER A 231 14.28 13.70 -21.74
CA SER A 231 14.87 12.88 -20.68
C SER A 231 15.91 13.67 -19.90
N ILE A 232 16.01 13.42 -18.61
CA ILE A 232 17.10 13.89 -17.74
C ILE A 232 18.01 12.72 -17.36
N HIS A 233 19.23 13.02 -16.90
CA HIS A 233 20.19 12.03 -16.42
C HIS A 233 20.64 12.38 -15.01
N LEU A 234 20.33 11.50 -14.06
CA LEU A 234 20.77 11.58 -12.68
C LEU A 234 22.27 11.23 -12.58
N PRO A 235 23.00 11.71 -11.56
CA PRO A 235 24.43 11.43 -11.40
C PRO A 235 24.78 9.95 -11.26
N HIS A 236 23.81 9.12 -10.83
CA HIS A 236 23.97 7.70 -10.56
C HIS A 236 22.84 6.91 -11.24
N GLY A 237 23.16 5.72 -11.77
CA GLY A 237 22.19 4.79 -12.36
C GLY A 237 21.58 3.83 -11.33
N GLY A 238 21.03 2.72 -11.81
CA GLY A 238 20.47 1.68 -10.94
C GLY A 238 19.16 2.10 -10.29
N LEU A 239 18.32 2.86 -11.00
CA LEU A 239 17.12 3.51 -10.44
C LEU A 239 16.08 2.46 -10.07
N HIS A 240 15.66 2.44 -8.80
CA HIS A 240 14.76 1.39 -8.29
C HIS A 240 13.57 1.95 -7.49
N GLY A 241 13.36 3.25 -7.50
CA GLY A 241 12.24 3.88 -6.80
C GLY A 241 12.02 5.28 -7.34
N ALA A 242 10.75 5.65 -7.48
CA ALA A 242 10.36 7.00 -7.84
C ALA A 242 9.05 7.37 -7.14
N THR A 243 8.91 8.63 -6.74
CA THR A 243 7.64 9.16 -6.23
C THR A 243 7.52 10.67 -6.46
N ALA A 244 6.33 11.20 -6.26
CA ALA A 244 6.03 12.62 -6.35
C ALA A 244 5.40 13.13 -5.04
N CYS A 245 5.83 14.28 -4.56
CA CYS A 245 5.27 14.93 -3.38
C CYS A 245 5.54 16.44 -3.44
N GLN A 246 4.53 17.27 -3.12
CA GLN A 246 4.67 18.73 -3.02
C GLN A 246 5.35 19.41 -4.24
N GLY A 247 4.96 19.00 -5.46
CA GLY A 247 5.54 19.56 -6.68
C GLY A 247 6.99 19.15 -6.94
N LYS A 248 7.51 18.15 -6.22
CA LYS A 248 8.84 17.56 -6.42
C LYS A 248 8.70 16.10 -6.82
N ALA A 249 9.66 15.63 -7.60
CA ALA A 249 9.82 14.21 -7.89
C ALA A 249 11.13 13.70 -7.29
N PHE A 250 11.07 12.51 -6.68
CA PHE A 250 12.15 11.85 -5.97
C PHE A 250 12.51 10.55 -6.68
N PHE A 251 13.79 10.23 -6.72
CA PHE A 251 14.34 9.07 -7.40
C PHE A 251 15.37 8.37 -6.51
N ALA A 252 15.40 7.04 -6.56
CA ALA A 252 16.29 6.19 -5.76
C ALA A 252 17.37 5.53 -6.64
N PRO A 253 18.47 6.26 -6.96
CA PRO A 253 19.61 5.67 -7.65
C PRO A 253 20.44 4.77 -6.73
N ALA A 254 21.55 4.25 -7.26
CA ALA A 254 22.49 3.42 -6.51
C ALA A 254 23.24 4.17 -5.37
N ASP A 255 23.21 5.49 -5.34
CA ASP A 255 23.80 6.33 -4.28
C ASP A 255 22.80 7.42 -3.86
N GLY A 256 22.29 7.32 -2.64
CA GLY A 256 21.47 8.37 -2.04
C GLY A 256 20.05 8.47 -2.61
N VAL A 257 19.53 9.70 -2.62
CA VAL A 257 18.25 10.08 -3.22
C VAL A 257 18.48 11.29 -4.11
N CYS A 258 17.94 11.27 -5.33
CA CYS A 258 17.89 12.46 -6.17
C CYS A 258 16.48 13.05 -6.14
N TRP A 259 16.36 14.37 -6.29
CA TRP A 259 15.07 15.01 -6.50
C TRP A 259 15.17 16.19 -7.47
N ILE A 260 14.05 16.51 -8.09
CA ILE A 260 13.88 17.66 -8.98
C ILE A 260 12.63 18.44 -8.58
N ASP A 261 12.65 19.74 -8.81
CA ASP A 261 11.42 20.53 -8.79
C ASP A 261 10.68 20.35 -10.13
N THR A 262 9.41 19.96 -10.05
CA THR A 262 8.56 19.79 -11.23
C THR A 262 7.65 21.01 -11.45
N GLY A 263 7.59 21.93 -10.49
CA GLY A 263 6.75 23.11 -10.51
C GLY A 263 5.27 22.80 -10.77
N THR A 264 4.56 23.80 -11.28
CA THR A 264 3.16 23.69 -11.72
C THR A 264 3.01 23.56 -13.24
N THR A 265 4.11 23.66 -14.00
CA THR A 265 4.05 23.81 -15.46
C THR A 265 4.40 22.50 -16.17
N PRO A 266 3.54 21.98 -17.06
CA PRO A 266 3.70 20.64 -17.66
C PRO A 266 4.87 20.45 -18.65
N VAL A 267 5.68 21.49 -18.89
CA VAL A 267 6.77 21.44 -19.87
C VAL A 267 8.06 21.84 -19.19
N VAL A 268 8.72 20.83 -18.64
CA VAL A 268 10.05 20.97 -18.09
C VAL A 268 11.02 20.72 -19.24
N ASP A 269 11.64 21.78 -19.79
CA ASP A 269 12.79 21.62 -20.68
C ASP A 269 13.86 20.82 -19.91
N PRO A 270 14.23 19.59 -20.33
CA PRO A 270 15.15 18.76 -19.57
C PRO A 270 16.49 19.44 -19.28
N LYS A 271 16.89 20.40 -20.12
CA LYS A 271 18.14 21.17 -19.95
C LYS A 271 18.08 22.19 -18.81
N GLN A 272 16.88 22.53 -18.34
CA GLN A 272 16.65 23.51 -17.27
C GLN A 272 16.40 22.86 -15.91
N VAL A 273 16.36 21.53 -15.86
CA VAL A 273 16.13 20.78 -14.62
C VAL A 273 17.35 20.85 -13.73
N THR A 274 17.18 21.41 -12.55
CA THR A 274 18.18 21.29 -11.48
C THR A 274 17.96 19.96 -10.76
N ILE A 275 18.97 19.10 -10.79
CA ILE A 275 18.97 17.81 -10.09
C ILE A 275 19.69 17.99 -8.76
N HIS A 276 18.98 17.74 -7.67
CA HIS A 276 19.52 17.76 -6.33
C HIS A 276 19.85 16.33 -5.88
N HIS A 277 20.97 16.16 -5.17
CA HIS A 277 21.38 14.87 -4.61
C HIS A 277 21.46 14.96 -3.09
N LEU A 278 20.89 13.97 -2.42
CA LEU A 278 20.92 13.79 -0.97
C LEU A 278 21.68 12.51 -0.67
N SER A 279 22.89 12.63 -0.11
CA SER A 279 23.64 11.46 0.34
C SER A 279 22.97 10.82 1.54
N LEU A 280 22.89 9.49 1.54
CA LEU A 280 22.44 8.69 2.69
C LEU A 280 23.61 8.19 3.55
N GLY A 281 24.85 8.56 3.20
CA GLY A 281 26.07 8.04 3.82
C GLY A 281 26.57 6.76 3.15
N LYS A 282 27.55 6.11 3.80
CA LYS A 282 28.22 4.91 3.30
C LYS A 282 28.45 3.91 4.42
N VAL A 283 28.49 2.62 4.07
CA VAL A 283 28.92 1.53 4.96
C VAL A 283 29.95 0.70 4.19
N ASN A 284 31.16 0.57 4.73
CA ASN A 284 32.28 -0.14 4.07
C ASN A 284 32.50 0.34 2.63
N ASP A 285 32.58 1.67 2.45
CA ASP A 285 32.72 2.38 1.16
C ASP A 285 31.57 2.19 0.14
N LYS A 286 30.55 1.40 0.47
CA LYS A 286 29.35 1.24 -0.35
C LYS A 286 28.34 2.33 -0.02
N PRO A 287 27.87 3.11 -1.00
CA PRO A 287 26.79 4.06 -0.80
C PRO A 287 25.54 3.41 -0.23
N LEU A 288 24.92 4.09 0.72
CA LEU A 288 23.59 3.77 1.15
C LEU A 288 22.59 4.25 0.09
N ARG A 289 21.60 3.41 -0.17
CA ARG A 289 20.53 3.67 -1.15
C ARG A 289 19.18 3.29 -0.57
N THR A 290 18.13 3.67 -1.27
CA THR A 290 16.78 3.14 -1.04
C THR A 290 16.27 2.44 -2.30
N GLY A 291 15.11 1.79 -2.20
CA GLY A 291 14.48 1.04 -3.28
C GLY A 291 12.97 1.26 -3.39
N ALA A 292 12.36 2.08 -2.54
CA ALA A 292 10.95 2.43 -2.62
C ALA A 292 10.70 3.69 -1.79
N PHE A 293 9.62 4.41 -2.13
CA PHE A 293 9.16 5.56 -1.38
C PHE A 293 7.69 5.40 -1.00
N GLN A 294 7.33 5.96 0.14
CA GLN A 294 5.95 6.20 0.57
C GLN A 294 5.77 7.71 0.77
N THR A 295 4.58 8.23 0.48
CA THR A 295 4.27 9.63 0.75
C THR A 295 3.19 9.76 1.81
N PHE A 296 3.27 10.81 2.63
CA PHE A 296 2.25 11.16 3.61
C PHE A 296 2.24 12.68 3.85
N GLY A 297 1.17 13.34 3.42
CA GLY A 297 1.07 14.80 3.45
C GLY A 297 2.18 15.45 2.64
N ARG A 298 3.11 16.12 3.33
CA ARG A 298 4.29 16.76 2.73
C ARG A 298 5.58 15.95 2.82
N HIS A 299 5.54 14.78 3.45
CA HIS A 299 6.73 13.98 3.70
C HIS A 299 6.86 12.83 2.69
N VAL A 300 8.10 12.60 2.28
CA VAL A 300 8.51 11.38 1.58
C VAL A 300 9.28 10.52 2.57
N ALA A 301 8.84 9.27 2.75
CA ALA A 301 9.45 8.31 3.65
C ALA A 301 10.04 7.12 2.89
N PHE A 302 11.13 6.57 3.40
CA PHE A 302 11.80 5.41 2.82
C PHE A 302 12.72 4.74 3.85
N THR A 303 13.16 3.52 3.56
CA THR A 303 14.17 2.83 4.36
C THR A 303 15.52 2.82 3.65
N THR A 304 16.60 2.75 4.43
CA THR A 304 17.97 2.60 3.92
C THR A 304 18.82 1.78 4.88
N GLY A 305 19.94 1.25 4.37
CA GLY A 305 20.83 0.39 5.14
C GLY A 305 20.37 -1.06 5.24
N ALA A 306 21.14 -1.84 5.98
CA ALA A 306 20.86 -3.24 6.30
C ALA A 306 21.42 -3.56 7.69
N GLY A 307 20.83 -4.55 8.37
CA GLY A 307 21.22 -4.94 9.73
C GLY A 307 21.33 -3.73 10.67
N PRO A 308 22.44 -3.55 11.39
CA PRO A 308 22.58 -2.49 12.40
C PRO A 308 22.65 -1.07 11.82
N HIS A 309 22.81 -0.91 10.50
CA HIS A 309 22.84 0.40 9.84
C HIS A 309 21.49 0.81 9.26
N THR A 310 20.45 0.00 9.50
CA THR A 310 19.11 0.23 8.98
C THR A 310 18.48 1.44 9.64
N ALA A 311 17.82 2.27 8.83
CA ALA A 311 17.06 3.40 9.32
C ALA A 311 15.85 3.67 8.42
N VAL A 312 14.85 4.33 9.01
CA VAL A 312 13.78 5.00 8.27
C VAL A 312 14.16 6.46 8.14
N CYS A 313 14.00 6.99 6.94
CA CYS A 313 14.30 8.36 6.62
C CYS A 313 13.02 9.08 6.19
N PHE A 314 12.93 10.35 6.55
CA PHE A 314 11.87 11.27 6.11
C PHE A 314 12.47 12.52 5.49
N ALA A 315 11.89 12.96 4.38
CA ALA A 315 12.19 14.21 3.70
C ALA A 315 10.94 15.08 3.67
N ASP A 316 11.01 16.30 4.22
CA ASP A 316 9.95 17.30 4.08
C ASP A 316 10.03 17.94 2.69
N ALA A 317 9.18 17.47 1.78
CA ALA A 317 9.15 17.92 0.38
C ALA A 317 8.59 19.33 0.22
N SER A 318 8.01 19.94 1.26
CA SER A 318 7.57 21.34 1.20
C SER A 318 8.74 22.34 1.30
N ARG A 319 9.92 21.89 1.76
CA ARG A 319 11.09 22.76 1.90
C ARG A 319 11.81 22.94 0.56
N PRO A 320 12.36 24.14 0.28
CA PRO A 320 13.21 24.36 -0.89
C PRO A 320 14.55 23.60 -0.78
N GLN A 321 15.07 23.48 0.44
CA GLN A 321 16.23 22.66 0.76
C GLN A 321 15.78 21.51 1.65
N ILE A 322 15.98 20.28 1.17
CA ILE A 322 15.54 19.08 1.86
C ILE A 322 16.62 18.62 2.83
N GLU A 323 16.23 18.47 4.09
CA GLU A 323 17.02 17.80 5.12
C GLU A 323 16.36 16.46 5.44
N LEU A 324 17.19 15.47 5.79
CA LEU A 324 16.73 14.14 6.12
C LEU A 324 16.63 13.98 7.63
N ILE A 325 15.43 13.60 8.08
CA ILE A 325 15.22 13.05 9.42
C ILE A 325 15.51 11.57 9.34
N ARG A 326 16.33 11.04 10.26
CA ARG A 326 16.75 9.64 10.27
C ARG A 326 16.43 9.00 11.61
N VAL A 327 15.60 7.96 11.59
CA VAL A 327 15.23 7.16 12.75
C VAL A 327 15.89 5.79 12.62
N PRO A 328 16.91 5.46 13.44
CA PRO A 328 17.55 4.15 13.41
C PRO A 328 16.57 3.03 13.77
N LEU A 329 16.70 1.88 13.11
CA LEU A 329 15.94 0.68 13.43
C LEU A 329 16.84 -0.36 14.10
N ALA A 330 16.38 -0.91 15.23
CA ALA A 330 17.04 -2.01 15.92
C ALA A 330 16.76 -3.33 15.17
N MET A 331 17.48 -3.55 14.08
CA MET A 331 17.29 -4.69 13.20
C MET A 331 18.27 -5.82 13.48
N ALA A 332 17.76 -7.05 13.59
CA ALA A 332 18.58 -8.25 13.70
C ALA A 332 19.40 -8.49 12.42
N GLU A 333 20.50 -9.22 12.53
CA GLU A 333 21.28 -9.65 11.37
C GLU A 333 20.42 -10.55 10.47
N GLY A 334 20.62 -10.44 9.15
CA GLY A 334 19.83 -11.17 8.14
C GLY A 334 18.48 -10.54 7.79
N ASN A 335 17.91 -9.71 8.68
CA ASN A 335 16.66 -9.00 8.40
C ASN A 335 16.87 -7.82 7.44
N ARG A 336 15.79 -7.46 6.74
CA ARG A 336 15.70 -6.29 5.86
C ARG A 336 14.43 -5.51 6.20
N ALA A 337 14.53 -4.18 6.19
CA ALA A 337 13.37 -3.34 6.34
C ALA A 337 12.57 -3.26 5.04
N VAL A 338 11.27 -3.55 5.11
CA VAL A 338 10.31 -3.20 4.06
C VAL A 338 10.09 -1.68 4.05
N GLY A 339 9.62 -1.13 2.93
CA GLY A 339 9.22 0.28 2.87
C GLY A 339 8.19 0.62 3.96
N PRO A 340 8.20 1.86 4.49
CA PRO A 340 7.35 2.22 5.61
C PRO A 340 5.88 2.38 5.16
N TYR A 341 4.94 1.93 5.98
CA TYR A 341 3.52 2.25 5.85
C TYR A 341 3.19 3.39 6.81
N LEU A 342 2.46 4.40 6.33
CA LEU A 342 2.17 5.62 7.09
C LEU A 342 0.67 5.84 7.20
N VAL A 343 0.21 6.26 8.38
CA VAL A 343 -1.20 6.57 8.61
C VAL A 343 -1.34 7.69 9.63
N GLN A 344 -2.37 8.50 9.47
CA GLN A 344 -2.88 9.38 10.54
C GLN A 344 -4.10 8.69 11.17
N PRO A 345 -3.96 8.09 12.37
CA PRO A 345 -5.12 7.57 13.08
C PRO A 345 -6.15 8.67 13.35
N ARG A 346 -7.40 8.28 13.65
CA ARG A 346 -8.44 9.25 14.05
C ARG A 346 -8.06 10.11 15.26
N LYS A 347 -7.20 9.59 16.13
CA LYS A 347 -6.74 10.25 17.36
C LYS A 347 -5.23 10.06 17.52
N GLY A 348 -4.56 11.11 17.99
CA GLY A 348 -3.12 11.08 18.26
C GLY A 348 -2.26 11.41 17.04
N SER A 349 -0.95 11.23 17.20
CA SER A 349 0.05 11.55 16.18
C SER A 349 0.04 10.58 14.99
N PRO A 350 0.50 11.00 13.80
CA PRO A 350 0.79 10.09 12.70
C PRO A 350 1.76 8.98 13.12
N LEU A 351 1.53 7.79 12.56
CA LEU A 351 2.30 6.58 12.85
C LEU A 351 3.00 6.06 11.59
N GLY A 352 4.20 5.51 11.79
CA GLY A 352 4.93 4.74 10.78
C GLY A 352 5.04 3.28 11.19
N PHE A 353 5.00 2.37 10.22
CA PHE A 353 5.04 0.93 10.41
C PHE A 353 6.08 0.33 9.49
N VAL A 354 7.01 -0.46 10.03
CA VAL A 354 8.11 -1.05 9.26
C VAL A 354 8.30 -2.51 9.63
N PHE A 355 8.11 -3.39 8.65
CA PHE A 355 8.36 -4.81 8.83
C PHE A 355 9.84 -5.15 8.65
N HIS A 356 10.30 -6.07 9.48
CA HIS A 356 11.63 -6.66 9.46
C HIS A 356 11.51 -8.05 8.85
N ASP A 357 11.67 -8.12 7.54
CA ASP A 357 11.43 -9.32 6.74
C ASP A 357 12.73 -10.06 6.45
N HIS A 358 12.61 -11.36 6.14
CA HIS A 358 13.71 -12.18 5.66
C HIS A 358 13.21 -13.37 4.82
N PRO A 359 14.08 -14.01 4.02
CA PRO A 359 13.75 -15.27 3.37
C PRO A 359 13.40 -16.38 4.37
N ALA A 360 12.59 -17.36 3.95
CA ALA A 360 12.08 -18.43 4.82
C ALA A 360 13.17 -19.28 5.51
N GLY A 361 14.39 -19.32 4.96
CA GLY A 361 15.52 -20.08 5.53
C GLY A 361 16.38 -19.32 6.55
N VAL A 362 16.05 -18.06 6.87
CA VAL A 362 16.79 -17.26 7.86
C VAL A 362 16.13 -17.43 9.23
N ASP A 363 16.93 -17.83 10.22
CA ASP A 363 16.49 -17.97 11.61
C ASP A 363 16.64 -16.62 12.35
N ALA A 364 15.71 -15.72 12.07
CA ALA A 364 15.57 -14.43 12.73
C ALA A 364 14.09 -14.18 13.06
N PRO A 365 13.78 -13.39 14.10
CA PRO A 365 12.40 -13.03 14.37
C PRO A 365 11.89 -12.04 13.31
N ASN A 366 10.70 -12.29 12.79
CA ASN A 366 9.94 -11.29 12.05
C ASN A 366 9.35 -10.29 13.05
N ARG A 367 9.54 -9.01 12.78
CA ARG A 367 9.09 -7.92 13.65
C ARG A 367 8.41 -6.82 12.88
N LEU A 368 7.55 -6.11 13.57
CA LEU A 368 6.97 -4.85 13.14
C LEU A 368 7.43 -3.76 14.11
N THR A 369 8.23 -2.82 13.62
CA THR A 369 8.56 -1.59 14.36
C THR A 369 7.51 -0.52 14.07
N ILE A 370 6.98 0.08 15.13
CA ILE A 370 6.04 1.19 15.08
C ILE A 370 6.76 2.47 15.49
N LEU A 371 6.63 3.50 14.67
CA LEU A 371 7.20 4.82 14.85
C LEU A 371 6.10 5.82 15.24
N GLU A 372 6.36 6.65 16.25
CA GLU A 372 5.64 7.91 16.45
C GLU A 372 6.32 8.96 15.59
N LEU A 373 5.60 9.54 14.63
CA LEU A 373 6.19 10.45 13.65
C LEU A 373 6.22 11.90 14.14
N ASP A 374 5.27 12.30 14.99
CA ASP A 374 5.12 13.69 15.47
C ASP A 374 4.68 13.71 16.93
N PRO A 375 5.51 13.21 17.88
CA PRO A 375 5.12 13.12 19.27
C PRO A 375 4.87 14.48 19.95
N ASN A 376 5.50 15.57 19.49
CA ASN A 376 5.26 16.92 20.00
C ASN A 376 4.11 17.68 19.29
N GLY A 377 3.65 17.21 18.12
CA GLY A 377 2.53 17.78 17.38
C GLY A 377 2.85 19.05 16.58
N ASP A 378 4.13 19.29 16.25
CA ASP A 378 4.56 20.47 15.50
C ASP A 378 4.56 20.26 13.97
N GLY A 379 4.33 19.02 13.52
CA GLY A 379 4.25 18.63 12.12
C GLY A 379 5.59 18.58 11.39
N GLN A 380 6.73 18.76 12.07
CA GLN A 380 8.08 18.73 11.48
C GLN A 380 8.72 17.35 11.51
N TRP A 381 8.25 16.45 12.37
CA TRP A 381 8.73 15.08 12.53
C TRP A 381 10.21 14.95 12.93
N SER A 382 10.88 16.05 13.29
CA SER A 382 12.28 16.02 13.73
C SER A 382 12.50 15.25 15.04
N ASP A 383 11.42 15.04 15.80
CA ASP A 383 11.35 14.26 17.03
C ASP A 383 10.76 12.84 16.81
N ALA A 384 10.61 12.40 15.55
CA ALA A 384 10.17 11.07 15.21
C ALA A 384 11.06 10.01 15.87
N LYS A 385 10.43 8.96 16.42
CA LYS A 385 11.12 7.93 17.21
C LYS A 385 10.41 6.60 17.15
N THR A 386 11.15 5.53 17.43
CA THR A 386 10.56 4.22 17.69
C THR A 386 9.70 4.26 18.95
N ALA A 387 8.45 3.85 18.81
CA ALA A 387 7.49 3.76 19.90
C ALA A 387 7.45 2.36 20.50
N MET A 388 7.41 1.32 19.66
CA MET A 388 7.43 -0.07 20.10
C MET A 388 7.82 -1.02 18.96
N ASP A 389 8.26 -2.22 19.34
CA ASP A 389 8.44 -3.34 18.44
C ASP A 389 7.46 -4.46 18.83
N LEU A 390 6.91 -5.12 17.82
CA LEU A 390 6.00 -6.26 17.97
C LEU A 390 6.57 -7.45 17.22
N ASP A 391 6.52 -8.63 17.83
CA ASP A 391 6.71 -9.87 17.08
C ASP A 391 5.47 -10.09 16.18
N VAL A 392 5.72 -10.49 14.94
CA VAL A 392 4.67 -10.79 13.96
C VAL A 392 4.86 -12.21 13.41
N GLY A 393 3.90 -12.67 12.62
CA GLY A 393 4.02 -13.97 11.95
C GLY A 393 5.18 -14.01 10.96
N LYS A 394 5.36 -15.16 10.31
CA LYS A 394 6.48 -15.37 9.40
C LYS A 394 6.27 -14.64 8.07
N SER A 395 7.32 -13.99 7.58
CA SER A 395 7.46 -13.71 6.15
C SER A 395 7.92 -14.97 5.40
N ARG A 396 7.80 -14.95 4.07
CA ARG A 396 8.25 -16.04 3.18
C ARG A 396 8.90 -15.43 1.94
N VAL A 397 9.85 -14.52 2.14
CA VAL A 397 10.37 -13.70 1.04
C VAL A 397 11.07 -14.55 -0.03
N GLU A 398 10.56 -14.46 -1.26
CA GLU A 398 11.16 -15.03 -2.47
C GLU A 398 11.08 -14.00 -3.61
N GLY A 399 12.23 -13.47 -4.03
CA GLY A 399 12.28 -12.39 -5.02
C GLY A 399 11.51 -11.14 -4.55
N HIS A 400 10.38 -10.85 -5.19
CA HIS A 400 9.50 -9.71 -4.89
C HIS A 400 8.21 -10.10 -4.13
N SER A 401 7.99 -11.39 -3.84
CA SER A 401 6.82 -11.89 -3.11
C SER A 401 7.18 -12.30 -1.68
N GLY A 402 6.16 -12.65 -0.88
CA GLY A 402 6.34 -13.19 0.46
C GLY A 402 6.72 -12.18 1.55
N HIS A 403 6.68 -10.89 1.22
CA HIS A 403 6.82 -9.81 2.19
C HIS A 403 5.53 -9.58 2.98
N HIS A 404 5.66 -9.14 4.23
CA HIS A 404 4.49 -8.59 4.95
C HIS A 404 3.96 -7.37 4.20
N HIS A 405 2.63 -7.21 4.21
CA HIS A 405 1.96 -6.02 3.69
C HIS A 405 0.94 -5.51 4.69
N LEU A 406 0.76 -4.20 4.75
CA LEU A 406 -0.17 -3.52 5.66
C LEU A 406 -1.00 -2.51 4.87
N ASP A 407 -2.31 -2.50 5.10
CA ASP A 407 -3.20 -1.45 4.63
C ASP A 407 -4.21 -1.07 5.72
N PHE A 408 -4.81 0.11 5.61
CA PHE A 408 -5.65 0.69 6.66
C PHE A 408 -7.12 0.80 6.22
N ASP A 409 -8.04 0.61 7.15
CA ASP A 409 -9.46 0.89 6.88
C ASP A 409 -9.68 2.38 6.57
N ALA A 410 -10.72 2.70 5.80
CA ALA A 410 -10.98 4.08 5.39
C ALA A 410 -11.29 4.99 6.60
N ASP A 411 -11.79 4.41 7.69
CA ASP A 411 -12.05 5.09 8.96
C ASP A 411 -10.78 5.39 9.76
N ARG A 412 -9.61 4.85 9.37
CA ARG A 412 -8.32 4.98 10.08
C ARG A 412 -8.41 4.60 11.55
N ARG A 413 -9.16 3.54 11.83
CA ARG A 413 -9.27 2.89 13.15
C ARG A 413 -8.43 1.63 13.21
N ARG A 414 -8.21 0.97 12.07
CA ARG A 414 -7.54 -0.33 11.99
C ARG A 414 -6.55 -0.39 10.84
N GLY A 415 -5.46 -1.10 11.09
CA GLY A 415 -4.65 -1.70 10.06
C GLY A 415 -5.03 -3.18 9.90
N VAL A 416 -4.85 -3.72 8.71
CA VAL A 416 -4.79 -5.17 8.48
C VAL A 416 -3.42 -5.44 7.90
N PHE A 417 -2.72 -6.47 8.37
CA PHE A 417 -1.47 -6.91 7.75
C PHE A 417 -1.44 -8.41 7.50
N SER A 418 -0.66 -8.83 6.52
CA SER A 418 -0.50 -10.23 6.12
C SER A 418 0.77 -10.86 6.71
N ASN A 419 0.68 -12.12 7.13
CA ASN A 419 1.81 -12.98 7.50
C ASN A 419 1.94 -14.12 6.47
N PRO A 420 2.69 -13.92 5.36
CA PRO A 420 2.70 -14.85 4.22
C PRO A 420 3.16 -16.28 4.56
N GLY A 421 4.09 -16.43 5.50
CA GLY A 421 4.63 -17.73 5.91
C GLY A 421 3.71 -18.54 6.84
N ASP A 422 2.75 -17.86 7.49
CA ASP A 422 1.80 -18.49 8.41
C ASP A 422 0.40 -18.64 7.81
N GLY A 423 0.12 -18.00 6.66
CA GLY A 423 -1.20 -18.06 6.03
C GLY A 423 -2.26 -17.28 6.81
N THR A 424 -1.88 -16.21 7.51
CA THR A 424 -2.77 -15.43 8.38
C THR A 424 -2.82 -13.95 7.99
N LEU A 425 -3.94 -13.31 8.32
CA LEU A 425 -4.11 -11.86 8.35
C LEU A 425 -4.29 -11.42 9.80
N VAL A 426 -3.67 -10.31 10.20
CA VAL A 426 -3.79 -9.73 11.53
C VAL A 426 -4.51 -8.40 11.44
N VAL A 427 -5.52 -8.21 12.29
CA VAL A 427 -6.20 -6.92 12.47
C VAL A 427 -5.55 -6.19 13.63
N PHE A 428 -5.10 -4.96 13.38
CA PHE A 428 -4.39 -4.11 14.32
C PHE A 428 -5.23 -2.90 14.71
N SER A 429 -5.42 -2.64 16.00
CA SER A 429 -6.09 -1.44 16.50
C SER A 429 -5.11 -0.27 16.51
N LEU A 430 -5.43 0.80 15.77
CA LEU A 430 -4.60 2.01 15.75
C LEU A 430 -4.74 2.82 17.06
N ASP A 431 -5.91 2.76 17.70
CA ASP A 431 -6.17 3.45 18.97
C ASP A 431 -5.40 2.77 20.12
N ASP A 432 -5.42 1.44 20.19
CA ASP A 432 -4.76 0.67 21.27
C ASP A 432 -3.31 0.29 20.95
N ARG A 433 -2.89 0.49 19.69
CA ARG A 433 -1.58 0.13 19.15
C ARG A 433 -1.20 -1.33 19.39
N LYS A 434 -2.14 -2.25 19.15
CA LYS A 434 -1.92 -3.69 19.31
C LYS A 434 -2.74 -4.53 18.33
N PRO A 435 -2.30 -5.77 18.02
CA PRO A 435 -3.14 -6.77 17.38
C PRO A 435 -4.42 -7.03 18.20
N VAL A 436 -5.56 -7.11 17.52
CA VAL A 436 -6.87 -7.41 18.12
C VAL A 436 -7.51 -8.69 17.58
N ALA A 437 -7.02 -9.22 16.46
CA ALA A 437 -7.35 -10.54 15.97
C ALA A 437 -6.27 -11.05 15.01
N GLU A 438 -6.10 -12.36 14.97
CA GLU A 438 -5.36 -13.08 13.95
C GLU A 438 -6.31 -14.08 13.28
N LEU A 439 -6.33 -14.07 11.95
CA LEU A 439 -7.38 -14.67 11.13
C LEU A 439 -6.71 -15.57 10.09
N SER A 440 -6.94 -16.88 10.16
CA SER A 440 -6.41 -17.83 9.19
C SER A 440 -7.11 -17.71 7.84
N VAL A 441 -6.32 -17.53 6.77
CA VAL A 441 -6.80 -17.44 5.39
C VAL A 441 -6.21 -18.51 4.46
N GLY A 442 -5.19 -19.23 4.95
CA GLY A 442 -4.47 -20.26 4.19
C GLY A 442 -3.63 -19.67 3.05
N GLY A 443 -2.95 -20.55 2.32
CA GLY A 443 -2.03 -20.16 1.25
C GLY A 443 -0.92 -19.22 1.74
N ALA A 444 -0.47 -18.34 0.85
CA ALA A 444 0.56 -17.33 1.14
C ALA A 444 -0.02 -15.93 0.88
N PRO A 445 -0.77 -15.33 1.84
CA PRO A 445 -1.34 -14.00 1.67
C PRO A 445 -0.21 -12.97 1.63
N THR A 446 -0.06 -12.24 0.52
CA THR A 446 1.01 -11.26 0.33
C THR A 446 0.48 -9.84 0.29
N LYS A 447 0.33 -9.23 -0.90
CA LYS A 447 -0.22 -7.88 -1.05
C LYS A 447 -1.67 -7.87 -0.57
N ILE A 448 -2.03 -6.84 0.18
CA ILE A 448 -3.39 -6.64 0.68
C ILE A 448 -3.87 -5.22 0.34
N VAL A 449 -5.18 -5.06 0.19
CA VAL A 449 -5.84 -3.76 0.05
C VAL A 449 -7.13 -3.79 0.88
N ALA A 450 -7.25 -2.84 1.81
CA ALA A 450 -8.44 -2.62 2.61
C ALA A 450 -9.32 -1.57 1.93
N VAL A 451 -10.59 -1.90 1.70
CA VAL A 451 -11.57 -1.02 1.06
C VAL A 451 -12.77 -0.84 1.97
N GLY A 452 -13.06 0.43 2.25
CA GLY A 452 -14.19 0.86 3.04
C GLY A 452 -13.91 1.05 4.52
N GLY A 453 -14.89 1.63 5.20
CA GLY A 453 -14.91 1.85 6.64
C GLY A 453 -16.11 1.15 7.28
N ARG A 454 -16.38 1.48 8.54
CA ARG A 454 -17.43 0.82 9.31
C ARG A 454 -18.79 1.00 8.67
N ALA A 455 -19.47 -0.10 8.39
CA ALA A 455 -20.81 -0.11 7.83
C ALA A 455 -21.79 0.68 8.72
N SER A 456 -22.52 1.59 8.08
CA SER A 456 -23.55 2.42 8.70
C SER A 456 -24.92 2.06 8.10
N ALA A 457 -25.89 1.81 8.97
CA ALA A 457 -27.28 1.66 8.59
C ALA A 457 -27.98 2.98 8.92
N HIS A 458 -28.17 3.82 7.90
CA HIS A 458 -29.10 4.95 7.96
C HIS A 458 -30.25 4.67 7.01
#